data_AF-A0A962DNQ2-F1
#
_entry.id   AF-A0A962DNQ2-F1
#
_cell.length_a   1.000
_cell.length_b   1.000
_cell.length_c   1.000
_cell.angle_alpha   90.00
_cell.angle_beta   90.00
_cell.angle_gamma   90.00
#
_symmetry.space_group_name_H-M   'P 1'
#
loop_
_entity.id
_entity.type
_entity.pdbx_description
1 polymer ?
#
loop_
_entity_poly.entity_id
_entity_poly.type
_entity_poly.pdbx_seq_one_letter_code
_entity_poly.pdbx_strand_id
1 'polypeptide(L)' 'MNLSVTALRYQSAVYLIAVLVMAYGVYSYFNLPAREDPEILVREAVVVTTYPGLEASRIEMLVTKPLEE' A
#
# COMPACT_ATOMS: atom_id res chain seq x y z
N MET A 1 35.65 -18.86 -7.00
CA MET A 1 35.59 -17.57 -7.73
C MET A 1 35.80 -16.46 -6.72
N ASN A 2 36.83 -15.62 -6.89
CA ASN A 2 37.17 -14.58 -5.91
C ASN A 2 36.55 -13.24 -6.34
N LEU A 3 35.55 -12.75 -5.61
CA LEU A 3 34.86 -11.49 -5.92
C LEU A 3 35.80 -10.29 -5.95
N SER A 4 36.76 -10.23 -5.03
CA SER A 4 37.69 -9.10 -4.92
C SER A 4 38.58 -8.99 -6.16
N VAL A 5 39.07 -10.12 -6.68
CA VAL A 5 39.91 -10.16 -7.90
C VAL A 5 39.10 -9.75 -9.14
N THR A 6 37.85 -10.20 -9.23
CA THR A 6 36.96 -9.82 -10.33
C THR A 6 36.58 -8.34 -10.28
N ALA A 7 36.32 -7.80 -9.09
CA ALA A 7 36.01 -6.39 -8.90
C ALA A 7 37.19 -5.47 -9.30
N LEU A 8 38.42 -5.85 -8.94
CA LEU A 8 39.63 -5.12 -9.33
C LEU A 8 39.90 -5.21 -10.84
N ARG A 9 39.62 -6.36 -11.46
CA ARG A 9 39.76 -6.56 -12.91
C ARG A 9 38.78 -5.69 -13.71
N TYR A 10 37.55 -5.54 -13.23
CA TYR A 10 36.49 -4.74 -13.89
C TYR A 10 36.16 -3.45 -13.14
N GLN A 11 37.20 -2.76 -12.64
CA GLN A 11 37.07 -1.54 -11.83
C GLN A 11 36.14 -0.48 -12.46
N SER A 12 36.24 -0.24 -13.78
CA SER A 12 35.41 0.74 -14.48
C SER A 12 33.92 0.38 -14.42
N ALA A 13 33.59 -0.91 -14.51
CA ALA A 13 32.21 -1.37 -14.40
C ALA A 13 31.69 -1.25 -12.96
N VAL A 14 32.54 -1.53 -11.96
CA VAL A 14 32.20 -1.36 -10.53
C VAL A 14 31.91 0.11 -10.21
N TYR A 15 32.75 1.03 -10.70
CA TYR A 15 32.53 2.47 -10.52
C TYR A 15 31.26 2.96 -11.22
N LEU A 16 30.99 2.48 -12.45
CA LEU A 16 29.76 2.79 -13.17
C LEU A 16 28.53 2.36 -12.34
N ILE A 17 28.53 1.11 -11.86
CA ILE A 17 27.44 0.57 -11.04
C ILE A 17 27.28 1.38 -9.75
N ALA A 18 28.38 1.72 -9.08
CA ALA A 18 28.34 2.53 -7.85
C ALA A 18 27.69 3.91 -8.09
N VAL A 19 28.05 4.59 -9.18
CA VAL A 19 27.47 5.88 -9.55
C VAL A 19 25.97 5.75 -9.88
N LEU A 20 25.59 4.71 -10.63
CA LEU A 20 24.19 4.46 -10.97
C LEU A 20 23.34 4.18 -9.72
N VAL A 21 23.86 3.39 -8.78
CA VAL A 21 23.19 3.09 -7.50
C VAL A 21 23.05 4.36 -6.65
N MET A 22 24.09 5.20 -6.58
CA MET A 22 24.00 6.48 -5.88
C MET A 22 22.96 7.41 -6.52
N ALA A 23 22.97 7.56 -7.84
CA ALA A 23 22.00 8.39 -8.55
C ALA A 23 20.55 7.90 -8.34
N TYR A 24 20.35 6.58 -8.41
CA TYR A 24 19.06 5.96 -8.12
C TYR A 24 18.63 6.16 -6.66
N GLY A 25 19.57 6.07 -5.71
CA GLY A 25 19.31 6.35 -4.30
C GLY A 25 18.85 7.78 -4.06
N VAL A 26 19.50 8.76 -4.70
CA VAL A 26 19.09 10.17 -4.63
C VAL A 26 17.70 10.37 -5.23
N TYR A 27 17.44 9.79 -6.42
CA TYR A 27 16.12 9.83 -7.04
C TYR A 27 15.04 9.21 -6.15
N SER A 28 15.32 8.05 -5.57
CA SER A 28 14.41 7.33 -4.67
C SER A 28 14.10 8.14 -3.43
N TYR A 29 15.09 8.81 -2.84
CA TYR A 29 14.90 9.66 -1.66
C TYR A 29 13.86 10.77 -1.90
N PHE A 30 13.90 11.43 -3.05
CA PHE A 30 12.93 12.48 -3.39
C PHE A 30 11.55 11.95 -3.81
N ASN A 31 11.48 10.73 -4.31
CA ASN A 31 10.21 10.10 -4.71
C ASN A 31 9.59 9.27 -3.59
N LEU A 32 10.25 9.16 -2.43
CA LEU A 32 9.71 8.42 -1.31
C LEU A 32 8.51 9.20 -0.74
N PRO A 33 7.29 8.63 -0.78
CA PRO A 33 6.14 9.30 -0.18
C PRO A 33 6.27 9.23 1.35
N ALA A 34 6.79 10.29 1.95
CA ALA A 34 6.73 10.48 3.38
C ALA A 34 5.27 10.75 3.77
N ARG A 35 4.69 9.85 4.57
CA ARG A 35 3.39 10.05 5.21
C ARG A 35 3.64 10.22 6.71
N GLU A 36 3.33 11.40 7.24
CA GLU A 36 3.43 11.68 8.68
C GLU A 36 2.41 10.86 9.46
N ASP A 37 1.19 10.77 8.94
CA ASP A 37 0.13 9.91 9.46
C ASP A 37 -0.14 8.77 8.46
N PRO A 38 0.20 7.51 8.80
CA PRO A 38 -0.19 6.37 7.98
C PRO A 38 -1.72 6.21 8.02
N GLU A 39 -2.33 6.08 6.85
CA GLU A 39 -3.76 5.80 6.76
C GLU A 39 -4.05 4.42 7.36
N ILE A 40 -4.67 4.40 8.53
CA ILE A 40 -5.20 3.18 9.12
C ILE A 40 -6.47 2.86 8.33
N LEU A 41 -6.38 1.86 7.45
CA LEU A 41 -7.54 1.34 6.75
C LEU A 41 -8.48 0.68 7.76
N VAL A 42 -9.44 1.45 8.28
CA VAL A 42 -10.55 0.90 9.06
C VAL A 42 -11.42 0.10 8.08
N ARG A 43 -11.35 -1.22 8.14
CA ARG A 43 -12.11 -2.13 7.27
C ARG A 43 -13.56 -2.19 7.76
N GLU A 44 -14.27 -1.08 7.64
CA GLU A 44 -15.70 -1.00 7.94
C GLU A 44 -16.48 -1.02 6.62
N ALA A 45 -17.53 -1.84 6.59
CA ALA A 45 -18.44 -1.92 5.47
C ALA A 45 -19.84 -1.59 6.00
N VAL A 46 -20.42 -0.49 5.52
CA VAL A 46 -21.77 -0.07 5.91
C VAL A 46 -22.75 -0.53 4.83
N VAL A 47 -23.72 -1.36 5.22
CA VAL A 47 -24.80 -1.80 4.34
C VAL A 47 -26.04 -0.96 4.64
N VAL A 48 -26.45 -0.12 3.69
CA VAL A 48 -27.62 0.76 3.83
C VAL A 48 -28.76 0.22 2.97
N THR A 49 -29.89 -0.09 3.61
CA THR A 49 -31.14 -0.45 2.93
C THR A 49 -32.18 0.63 3.21
N THR A 50 -32.87 1.11 2.16
CA THR A 50 -33.90 2.14 2.30
C THR A 50 -35.23 1.62 1.77
N TYR A 51 -36.29 1.76 2.57
CA TYR A 51 -37.65 1.46 2.15
C TYR A 51 -38.60 2.56 2.67
N PRO A 52 -38.94 3.55 1.83
CA PRO A 52 -39.83 4.63 2.23
C PRO A 52 -41.26 4.12 2.42
N GLY A 53 -41.87 4.43 3.57
CA GLY A 53 -43.28 4.12 3.85
C GLY A 53 -43.56 2.87 4.69
N LEU A 54 -42.52 2.16 5.16
CA LEU A 54 -42.67 1.10 6.16
C LEU A 54 -42.29 1.59 7.56
N GLU A 55 -42.99 1.07 8.58
CA GLU A 55 -42.62 1.28 9.98
C GLU A 55 -41.25 0.66 10.29
N ALA A 56 -40.48 1.31 11.17
CA ALA A 56 -39.14 0.88 11.56
C ALA A 56 -39.11 -0.56 12.10
N SER A 57 -40.10 -0.95 12.90
CA SER A 57 -40.25 -2.31 13.45
C SER A 57 -40.35 -3.39 12.37
N ARG A 58 -41.03 -3.06 11.27
CA ARG A 58 -41.24 -3.98 10.15
C ARG A 58 -40.00 -4.05 9.25
N ILE A 59 -39.28 -2.94 9.08
CA ILE A 59 -37.99 -2.93 8.36
C ILE A 59 -36.96 -3.76 9.10
N GLU A 60 -36.88 -3.65 10.43
CA GLU A 60 -35.97 -4.46 11.25
C GLU A 60 -36.23 -5.96 11.05
N MET A 61 -37.48 -6.40 11.17
CA MET A 61 -37.82 -7.82 11.07
C MET A 61 -37.64 -8.40 9.66
N LEU A 62 -37.92 -7.63 8.60
CA LEU A 62 -37.97 -8.13 7.23
C LEU A 62 -36.68 -7.91 6.45
N VAL A 63 -35.87 -6.93 6.86
CA VAL A 63 -34.68 -6.53 6.12
C VAL A 63 -33.45 -6.66 7.01
N THR A 64 -33.41 -5.97 8.16
CA THR A 64 -32.20 -5.95 9.00
C THR A 64 -31.85 -7.32 9.57
N LYS A 65 -32.79 -8.02 10.20
CA LYS A 65 -32.55 -9.37 10.76
C LYS A 65 -32.04 -10.40 9.76
N PRO A 66 -32.67 -10.58 8.58
CA PRO A 66 -32.15 -11.52 7.58
C PRO A 66 -30.85 -11.06 6.90
N LEU A 67 -30.46 -9.79 7.05
CA LEU A 67 -29.14 -9.29 6.61
C LEU A 67 -28.04 -9.49 7.66
N GLU A 68 -28.42 -9.66 8.93
CA GLU A 68 -27.51 -9.90 10.07
C GLU A 68 -27.21 -11.39 10.30
N GLU A 69 -28.16 -12.28 10.01
CA GLU A 69 -28.00 -13.75 10.07
C GLU A 69 -27.25 -14.33 8.85
#